data_AF-A0A0C4ELT1-F1
#
_entry.id   AF-A0A0C4ELT1-F1
#
_cell.length_a   1.000
_cell.length_b   1.000
_cell.length_c   1.000
_cell.angle_alpha   90.00
_cell.angle_beta   90.00
_cell.angle_gamma   90.00
#
_symmetry.space_group_name_H-M   'P 1'
#
loop_
_entity.id
_entity.type
_entity.pdbx_description
1 polymer ?
#
loop_
_entity_poly.entity_id
_entity_poly.type
_entity_poly.pdbx_seq_one_letter_code
_entity_poly.pdbx_strand_id
1 'polypeptide(L)'
;LDWYTADNHSSAIEAGNKIQKSIAEELSAKQMFGPFSHVEVSRIFPFFRTSPLGSVVNADGKMRPINDLSFPQNNTEILSVNSFINKNLFRTTWDDFKVVAHFFKTHQGPFHLAIFDWEKATSKFKPLLLRFSAILCWDLNHPCS
;
A
#
# COMPACT_ATOMS: atom_id res chain seq x y z
N LEU A 1 0.78 18.99 -15.81
CA LEU A 1 0.30 17.59 -15.75
C LEU A 1 -0.72 17.55 -14.64
N ASP A 2 -1.98 17.33 -14.98
CA ASP A 2 -3.08 17.27 -14.01
C ASP A 2 -3.10 15.92 -13.26
N TRP A 3 -2.41 14.90 -13.80
CA TRP A 3 -2.17 13.62 -13.15
C TRP A 3 -0.91 12.91 -13.67
N TYR A 4 -0.47 11.89 -12.92
CA TYR A 4 0.54 10.93 -13.37
C TYR A 4 0.01 9.50 -13.24
N THR A 5 0.04 8.74 -14.33
CA THR A 5 -0.38 7.33 -14.36
C THR A 5 0.77 6.47 -14.86
N ALA A 6 1.31 5.63 -13.98
CA ALA A 6 2.36 4.70 -14.32
C ALA A 6 1.77 3.37 -14.82
N ASP A 7 2.45 2.73 -15.76
CA ASP A 7 2.09 1.39 -16.21
C ASP A 7 2.28 0.36 -15.08
N ASN A 8 1.42 -0.65 -15.07
CA ASN A 8 1.51 -1.76 -14.12
C ASN A 8 2.71 -2.65 -14.45
N HIS A 9 3.30 -3.27 -13.42
CA HIS A 9 4.39 -4.24 -13.59
C HIS A 9 3.89 -5.47 -14.36
N SER A 10 4.78 -6.15 -15.10
CA SER A 10 4.42 -7.35 -15.88
C SER A 10 3.76 -8.43 -15.01
N SER A 11 4.22 -8.59 -13.77
CA SER A 11 3.65 -9.52 -12.80
C SER A 11 2.18 -9.25 -12.49
N ALA A 12 1.72 -8.00 -12.53
CA ALA A 12 0.31 -7.67 -12.38
C ALA A 12 -0.49 -7.97 -13.63
N ILE A 13 0.05 -7.69 -14.82
CA ILE A 13 -0.58 -8.00 -16.11
C ILE A 13 -0.83 -9.51 -16.20
N GLU A 14 0.18 -10.32 -15.91
CA GLU A 14 0.08 -11.79 -15.91
C GLU A 14 -0.92 -12.32 -14.87
N ALA A 15 -1.02 -11.66 -13.72
CA ALA A 15 -1.94 -12.01 -12.65
C ALA A 15 -3.34 -11.37 -12.78
N GLY A 16 -3.65 -10.72 -13.92
CA GLY A 16 -4.77 -9.80 -14.04
C GLY A 16 -6.11 -10.34 -13.55
N ASN A 17 -6.50 -11.55 -13.98
CA ASN A 17 -7.76 -12.17 -13.53
C ASN A 17 -7.86 -12.34 -12.01
N LYS A 18 -6.75 -12.70 -11.35
CA LYS A 18 -6.72 -12.88 -9.89
C LYS A 18 -6.74 -11.52 -9.18
N ILE A 19 -6.08 -10.51 -9.74
CA ILE A 19 -6.11 -9.14 -9.21
C ILE A 19 -7.52 -8.56 -9.30
N GLN A 20 -8.20 -8.72 -10.44
CA GLN A 20 -9.58 -8.26 -10.61
C GLN A 20 -10.52 -8.87 -9.58
N LYS A 21 -10.41 -10.19 -9.37
CA LYS A 21 -11.18 -10.87 -8.33
C LYS A 21 -10.90 -10.29 -6.93
N SER A 22 -9.62 -10.07 -6.61
CA SER A 22 -9.22 -9.47 -5.33
C SER A 22 -9.78 -8.05 -5.15
N ILE A 23 -9.76 -7.21 -6.19
CA ILE A 23 -10.33 -5.85 -6.15
C ILE A 23 -11.84 -5.92 -5.91
N ALA A 24 -12.55 -6.82 -6.61
CA ALA A 24 -13.99 -7.00 -6.42
C ALA A 24 -14.35 -7.43 -4.99
N GLU A 25 -13.55 -8.33 -4.39
CA GLU A 25 -13.70 -8.74 -2.99
C GLU A 25 -13.51 -7.53 -2.04
N GLU A 26 -12.48 -6.71 -2.24
CA GLU A 26 -12.21 -5.52 -1.41
C GLU A 26 -13.26 -4.40 -1.59
N LEU A 27 -13.82 -4.23 -2.80
CA LEU A 27 -14.97 -3.35 -3.05
C LEU A 27 -16.22 -3.84 -2.30
N SER A 28 -16.51 -5.15 -2.35
CA SER A 28 -17.66 -5.74 -1.64
C SER A 28 -17.53 -5.56 -0.12
N ALA A 29 -16.30 -5.65 0.40
CA ALA A 29 -15.97 -5.45 1.81
C ALA A 29 -15.91 -3.96 2.20
N LYS A 30 -16.12 -3.03 1.25
CA LYS A 30 -16.01 -1.57 1.44
C LYS A 30 -14.63 -1.13 1.96
N GLN A 31 -13.59 -1.87 1.61
CA GLN A 31 -12.18 -1.57 1.93
C GLN A 31 -11.51 -0.76 0.81
N MET A 32 -12.07 -0.81 -0.41
CA MET A 32 -11.71 0.05 -1.54
C MET A 32 -12.94 0.81 -2.06
N PHE A 33 -12.69 1.90 -2.79
CA PHE A 33 -13.70 2.70 -3.47
C PHE A 33 -13.31 2.91 -4.94
N GLY A 34 -14.30 2.93 -5.82
CA GLY A 34 -14.13 3.06 -7.27
C GLY A 34 -14.80 1.92 -8.03
N PRO A 35 -14.40 1.66 -9.29
CA PRO A 35 -13.40 2.42 -10.06
C PRO A 35 -13.85 3.87 -10.32
N PHE A 36 -12.89 4.78 -10.47
CA PHE A 36 -13.15 6.18 -10.85
C PHE A 36 -12.37 6.51 -12.12
N SER A 37 -12.97 7.30 -12.99
CA SER A 37 -12.29 7.88 -14.15
C SER A 37 -11.36 9.03 -13.75
N HIS A 38 -10.34 9.32 -14.56
CA HIS A 38 -9.48 10.49 -14.36
C HIS A 38 -10.27 11.80 -14.25
N VAL A 39 -11.35 11.94 -15.01
CA VAL A 39 -12.22 13.13 -14.99
C VAL A 39 -12.93 13.27 -13.65
N GLU A 40 -13.40 12.17 -13.05
CA GLU A 40 -14.03 12.21 -11.73
C GLU A 40 -13.01 12.60 -10.64
N VAL A 41 -11.79 12.06 -10.72
CA VAL A 41 -10.73 12.34 -9.75
C VAL A 41 -10.21 13.77 -9.89
N SER A 42 -10.03 14.28 -11.11
CA SER A 42 -9.51 15.64 -11.38
C SER A 42 -10.46 16.74 -10.92
N ARG A 43 -11.77 16.48 -10.84
CA ARG A 43 -12.75 17.40 -10.25
C ARG A 43 -12.55 17.63 -8.76
N ILE A 44 -11.94 16.67 -8.07
CA ILE A 44 -11.76 16.70 -6.61
C ILE A 44 -10.33 17.12 -6.26
N PHE A 45 -9.35 16.61 -7.01
CA PHE A 45 -7.94 16.83 -6.74
C PHE A 45 -7.28 17.61 -7.87
N PRO A 46 -6.66 18.78 -7.57
CA PRO A 46 -5.89 19.54 -8.56
C PRO A 46 -4.73 18.76 -9.18
N PHE A 47 -4.22 17.77 -8.45
CA PHE A 47 -3.25 16.80 -8.93
C PHE A 47 -3.47 15.46 -8.24
N PHE A 48 -3.35 14.36 -8.98
CA PHE A 48 -3.33 13.00 -8.42
C PHE A 48 -2.38 12.08 -9.19
N ARG A 49 -2.01 10.98 -8.57
CA ARG A 49 -1.18 9.97 -9.23
C ARG A 49 -1.59 8.55 -8.87
N THR A 50 -1.36 7.64 -9.80
CA THR A 50 -1.41 6.20 -9.51
C THR A 50 -0.02 5.66 -9.20
N SER A 51 0.01 4.55 -8.48
CA SER A 51 1.19 3.70 -8.35
C SER A 51 0.97 2.38 -9.13
N PRO A 52 2.02 1.82 -9.75
CA PRO A 52 1.94 0.54 -10.43
C PRO A 52 1.45 -0.57 -9.49
N LEU A 53 0.56 -1.42 -10.00
CA LEU A 53 0.32 -2.71 -9.41
C LEU A 53 1.43 -3.69 -9.80
N GLY A 54 1.84 -4.50 -8.83
CA GLY A 54 2.56 -5.75 -9.02
C GLY A 54 1.78 -6.92 -8.41
N SER A 55 2.28 -8.14 -8.57
CA SER A 55 1.73 -9.31 -7.89
C SER A 55 2.84 -10.13 -7.22
N VAL A 56 2.50 -10.75 -6.08
CA VAL A 56 3.36 -11.72 -5.39
C VAL A 56 2.55 -12.92 -4.94
N VAL A 57 3.22 -14.05 -4.74
CA VAL A 57 2.64 -15.25 -4.12
C VAL A 57 3.22 -15.37 -2.71
N ASN A 58 2.34 -15.39 -1.70
CA ASN A 58 2.74 -15.57 -0.30
C ASN A 58 3.13 -17.02 -0.01
N ALA A 59 3.70 -17.26 1.18
CA ALA A 59 4.04 -18.61 1.65
C ALA A 59 2.84 -19.57 1.72
N ASP A 60 1.60 -19.06 1.84
CA ASP A 60 0.37 -19.84 1.80
C ASP A 60 -0.12 -20.16 0.37
N GLY A 61 0.66 -19.79 -0.66
CA GLY A 61 0.33 -20.00 -2.07
C GLY A 61 -0.68 -19.01 -2.63
N LYS A 62 -1.21 -18.07 -1.83
CA LYS A 62 -2.18 -17.08 -2.31
C LYS A 62 -1.46 -15.91 -2.99
N MET A 63 -2.00 -15.50 -4.14
CA MET A 63 -1.56 -14.29 -4.83
C MET A 63 -2.09 -13.05 -4.08
N ARG A 64 -1.24 -12.03 -3.91
CA ARG A 64 -1.67 -10.70 -3.48
C ARG A 64 -1.24 -9.62 -4.47
N PRO A 65 -2.13 -8.69 -4.84
CA PRO A 65 -1.71 -7.47 -5.51
C PRO A 65 -0.87 -6.63 -4.54
N ILE A 66 0.15 -5.96 -5.07
CA ILE A 66 0.97 -4.99 -4.35
C ILE A 66 0.87 -3.65 -5.07
N ASN A 67 0.60 -2.59 -4.32
CA ASN A 67 0.70 -1.22 -4.82
C ASN A 67 2.12 -0.69 -4.60
N ASP A 68 2.87 -0.42 -5.66
CA ASP A 68 4.25 0.05 -5.58
C ASP A 68 4.32 1.56 -5.28
N LEU A 69 4.22 1.89 -4.00
CA LEU A 69 4.30 3.27 -3.49
C LEU A 69 5.72 3.85 -3.56
N SER A 70 6.72 3.04 -3.90
CA SER A 70 8.11 3.48 -4.06
C SER A 70 8.46 3.81 -5.51
N PHE A 71 7.55 3.56 -6.46
CA PHE A 71 7.74 3.89 -7.87
C PHE A 71 7.45 5.37 -8.19
N PRO A 72 8.19 6.00 -9.11
CA PRO A 72 9.45 5.53 -9.68
C PRO A 72 10.60 5.64 -8.66
N GLN A 73 11.59 4.75 -8.78
CA GLN A 73 12.78 4.78 -7.93
C GLN A 73 13.78 5.81 -8.46
N ASN A 74 14.34 6.62 -7.56
CA ASN A 74 15.42 7.58 -7.87
C ASN A 74 15.11 8.57 -9.01
N ASN A 75 13.85 8.93 -9.21
CA ASN A 75 13.45 9.94 -10.20
C ASN A 75 13.29 11.32 -9.52
N THR A 76 14.04 12.31 -10.00
CA THR A 76 14.01 13.68 -9.46
C THR A 76 12.88 14.54 -10.01
N GLU A 77 12.28 14.13 -11.14
CA GLU A 77 11.18 14.84 -11.80
C GLU A 77 9.82 14.36 -11.28
N ILE A 78 9.70 13.06 -10.99
CA ILE A 78 8.47 12.43 -10.52
C ILE A 78 8.74 11.71 -9.21
N LEU A 79 8.39 12.36 -8.10
CA LEU A 79 8.57 11.86 -6.75
C LEU A 79 7.59 10.73 -6.41
N SER A 80 8.08 9.59 -5.92
CA SER A 80 7.27 8.45 -5.45
C SER A 80 6.40 8.81 -4.25
N VAL A 81 5.30 8.08 -4.03
CA VAL A 81 4.38 8.33 -2.90
C VAL A 81 5.13 8.33 -1.56
N ASN A 82 6.02 7.34 -1.38
CA ASN A 82 6.80 7.21 -0.16
C ASN A 82 7.81 8.36 0.04
N SER A 83 8.22 9.07 -1.01
CA SER A 83 9.14 10.21 -0.88
C SER A 83 8.50 11.42 -0.19
N PHE A 84 7.17 11.54 -0.21
CA PHE A 84 6.44 12.59 0.52
C PHE A 84 6.35 12.31 2.03
N ILE A 85 6.71 11.11 2.49
CA ILE A 85 6.58 10.71 3.88
C ILE A 85 7.89 11.03 4.62
N ASN A 86 7.85 12.05 5.48
CA ASN A 86 8.92 12.29 6.43
C ASN A 86 8.86 11.25 7.56
N LYS A 87 9.71 10.21 7.46
CA LYS A 87 9.81 9.12 8.45
C LYS A 87 10.10 9.61 9.87
N ASN A 88 10.75 10.77 10.02
CA ASN A 88 11.06 11.31 11.35
C ASN A 88 9.82 11.71 12.15
N LEU A 89 8.68 11.96 11.49
CA LEU A 89 7.40 12.27 12.16
C LEU A 89 6.73 11.04 12.77
N PHE A 90 7.20 9.83 12.42
CA PHE A 90 6.63 8.56 12.87
C PHE A 90 7.65 7.76 13.69
N ARG A 91 8.54 8.45 14.40
CA ARG A 91 9.45 7.79 15.34
C ARG A 91 8.61 7.12 16.41
N THR A 92 8.73 5.81 16.46
CA THR A 92 8.14 5.02 17.53
C THR A 92 9.18 4.82 18.63
N THR A 93 8.71 4.66 19.87
CA THR A 93 9.54 4.28 21.02
C THR A 93 9.65 2.77 21.17
N TRP A 94 9.24 2.00 20.15
CA TRP A 94 9.33 0.55 20.18
C TRP A 94 10.81 0.15 20.19
N ASP A 95 11.17 -0.68 21.15
CA ASP A 95 12.48 -1.33 21.19
C ASP A 95 12.69 -2.14 19.90
N ASP A 96 13.89 -2.06 19.34
CA ASP A 96 14.22 -2.90 18.19
C ASP A 96 14.39 -4.37 18.61
N PHE A 97 14.43 -5.26 17.62
CA PHE A 97 14.60 -6.70 17.87
C PHE A 97 15.82 -7.01 18.75
N LYS A 98 16.91 -6.25 18.62
CA LYS A 98 18.15 -6.51 19.38
C LYS A 98 17.95 -6.15 20.85
N VAL A 99 17.27 -5.05 21.14
CA VAL A 99 16.97 -4.64 22.52
C VAL A 99 16.05 -5.67 23.19
N VAL A 100 14.97 -6.09 22.52
CA VAL A 100 14.05 -7.10 23.05
C VAL A 100 14.76 -8.46 23.21
N ALA A 101 15.55 -8.89 22.22
CA ALA A 101 16.31 -10.14 22.31
C ALA A 101 17.38 -10.10 23.40
N HIS A 102 18.01 -8.94 23.62
CA HIS A 102 18.97 -8.75 24.70
C HIS A 102 18.29 -8.85 26.06
N PHE A 103 17.14 -8.20 26.25
CA PHE A 103 16.33 -8.28 27.46
C PHE A 103 16.02 -9.74 27.85
N PHE A 104 15.53 -10.55 26.89
CA PHE A 104 15.26 -11.97 27.16
C PHE A 104 16.52 -12.80 27.46
N LYS A 105 17.67 -12.45 26.87
CA LYS A 105 18.93 -13.15 27.12
C LYS A 105 19.52 -12.85 28.50
N THR A 106 19.33 -11.64 29.02
CA THR A 106 19.97 -11.18 30.26
C THR A 106 19.12 -11.39 31.51
N HIS A 107 17.82 -11.64 31.37
CA HIS A 107 16.93 -11.89 32.50
C HIS A 107 16.63 -13.39 32.61
N GLN A 108 16.92 -13.98 33.77
CA GLN A 108 16.59 -15.38 34.07
C GLN A 108 15.22 -15.49 34.74
N GLY A 109 14.47 -16.52 34.40
CA GLY A 109 13.16 -16.83 35.00
C GLY A 109 12.05 -17.03 33.96
N PRO A 110 10.87 -17.49 34.40
CA PRO A 110 9.72 -17.61 33.52
C PRO A 110 9.20 -16.22 33.12
N PHE A 111 8.93 -16.03 31.84
CA PHE A 111 8.23 -14.85 31.33
C PHE A 111 6.76 -15.17 31.14
N HIS A 112 5.87 -14.31 31.63
CA HIS A 112 4.45 -14.34 31.31
C HIS A 112 4.17 -13.27 30.25
N LEU A 113 3.93 -13.69 29.02
CA LEU A 113 3.74 -12.81 27.86
C LEU A 113 2.36 -13.05 27.26
N ALA A 114 1.74 -11.98 26.79
CA ALA A 114 0.56 -12.03 25.93
C ALA A 114 0.88 -11.29 24.64
N ILE A 115 0.63 -11.93 23.50
CA ILE A 115 0.77 -11.31 22.18
C ILE A 115 -0.64 -11.06 21.66
N PHE A 116 -0.93 -9.80 21.34
CA PHE A 116 -2.17 -9.43 20.67
C PHE A 116 -1.87 -9.25 19.19
N ASP A 117 -2.42 -10.14 18.37
CA ASP A 117 -2.42 -9.92 16.93
C ASP A 117 -3.57 -8.99 16.55
N TRP A 118 -3.24 -7.92 15.84
CA TRP A 118 -4.21 -7.05 15.23
C TRP A 118 -4.19 -7.29 13.72
N GLU A 119 -4.91 -8.33 13.30
CA GLU A 119 -5.09 -8.64 11.89
C GLU A 119 -5.73 -7.43 11.15
N LYS A 120 -5.13 -7.05 10.02
CA LYS A 120 -5.52 -5.89 9.17
C LYS A 120 -5.60 -4.55 9.93
N ALA A 121 -4.67 -4.26 10.85
CA ALA A 121 -4.66 -3.01 11.62
C ALA A 121 -4.70 -1.75 10.77
N THR A 122 -3.91 -1.75 9.72
CA THR A 122 -3.77 -0.63 8.79
C THR A 122 -5.06 -0.35 8.02
N SER A 123 -5.85 -1.37 7.68
CA SER A 123 -7.12 -1.23 6.96
C SER A 123 -8.25 -0.63 7.81
N LYS A 124 -8.13 -0.64 9.15
CA LYS A 124 -9.14 -0.06 10.05
C LYS A 124 -9.01 1.46 10.21
N PHE A 125 -7.87 2.03 9.83
CA PHE A 125 -7.66 3.48 9.85
C PHE A 125 -7.96 4.07 8.48
N LYS A 126 -8.87 5.04 8.43
CA LYS A 126 -9.15 5.80 7.20
C LYS A 126 -8.04 6.83 7.00
N PRO A 127 -7.33 6.84 5.85
CA PRO A 127 -6.42 7.92 5.52
C PRO A 127 -7.13 9.28 5.56
N LEU A 128 -6.39 10.36 5.82
CA LEU A 128 -6.92 11.70 5.62
C LEU A 128 -7.22 11.91 4.13
N LEU A 129 -8.33 12.59 3.78
CA LEU A 129 -8.76 12.89 2.40
C LEU A 129 -7.61 13.38 1.48
N LEU A 130 -6.74 14.24 2.02
CA LEU A 130 -5.58 14.79 1.30
C LEU A 130 -4.52 13.75 0.91
N ARG A 131 -4.51 12.57 1.54
CA ARG A 131 -3.57 11.48 1.24
C ARG A 131 -4.13 10.46 0.25
N PHE A 132 -5.43 10.49 -0.05
CA PHE A 132 -6.03 9.56 -1.02
C PHE A 132 -5.57 9.83 -2.45
N SER A 133 -5.26 11.08 -2.82
CA SER A 133 -4.71 11.45 -4.14
C SER A 133 -3.35 10.78 -4.46
N ALA A 134 -2.72 10.17 -3.45
CA ALA A 134 -1.44 9.49 -3.57
C ALA A 134 -1.52 7.96 -3.37
N ILE A 135 -2.68 7.38 -3.04
CA ILE A 135 -2.81 5.91 -2.80
C ILE A 135 -3.68 5.25 -3.89
N LEU A 136 -3.90 5.95 -5.01
CA LEU A 136 -4.65 5.39 -6.14
C LEU A 136 -3.85 4.27 -6.80
N CYS A 137 -4.52 3.18 -7.15
CA CYS A 137 -3.97 2.12 -7.98
C CYS A 137 -4.66 2.11 -9.33
N TRP A 138 -3.90 1.80 -10.38
CA TRP A 138 -4.43 1.73 -11.73
C TRP A 138 -5.03 0.35 -12.01
N ASP A 139 -6.31 0.34 -12.35
CA ASP A 139 -7.03 -0.89 -12.68
C ASP A 139 -6.64 -1.41 -14.08
N LEU A 140 -6.45 -2.72 -14.20
CA LEU A 140 -5.96 -3.38 -15.42
C LEU A 140 -6.98 -3.40 -16.56
N ASN A 141 -8.27 -3.16 -16.28
CA ASN A 141 -9.36 -3.28 -17.26
C ASN A 141 -9.69 -1.98 -18.00
N HIS A 142 -9.10 -0.85 -17.62
CA HIS A 142 -9.37 0.43 -18.24
C HIS A 142 -8.06 1.04 -18.72
N PRO A 143 -7.56 0.77 -19.93
CA PRO A 143 -6.44 1.54 -20.48
C PRO A 143 -6.83 3.01 -20.63
N CYS A 144 -5.89 3.93 -20.37
CA CYS A 144 -6.11 5.36 -20.60
C CYS A 144 -6.29 5.54 -22.11
N SER A 145 -7.47 5.98 -22.53
CA SER A 145 -7.64 6.66 -23.82
C SER A 145 -7.49 8.16 -23.62
#